data_AF-A0A0D2BBD1-F1
#
_entry.id   AF-A0A0D2BBD1-F1
#
_cell.length_a   1.000
_cell.length_b   1.000
_cell.length_c   1.000
_cell.angle_alpha   90.00
_cell.angle_beta   90.00
_cell.angle_gamma   90.00
#
_symmetry.space_group_name_H-M   'P 1'
#
loop_
_entity.id
_entity.type
_entity.pdbx_description
1 polymer ?
#
loop_
_entity_poly.entity_id
_entity_poly.type
_entity_poly.pdbx_seq_one_letter_code
_entity_poly.pdbx_strand_id
1 'polypeptide(L)'
;MREPRHCNPLRNPLLSNRSIKPPFPSIPRLRNRDTHHRCLSYPHTKYLYRLRPPPESAKRIKLAVQDYRPKVTVLQNENVKGDAAADVVILGCKPYIVSDVLRKEGIKDALAGKLLISICAGVPVEQMGRALYGESYPANIPQDACRLIRVMPNTAALVRERMTVIATSSPPLPSDLSAVIEWIFTRIGRVVHLPPSMMDISTALCGSGSAFLALMMESLADGAVAMGLPRAEAQLMVA
;
A
#
# COMPACT_ATOMS: atom_id res chain seq x y z
N MET A 1 68.86 -9.60 13.24
CA MET A 1 68.70 -10.05 14.64
C MET A 1 67.57 -9.21 15.25
N ARG A 2 66.32 -9.68 15.28
CA ARG A 2 65.59 -10.27 16.43
C ARG A 2 65.75 -9.46 17.74
N GLU A 3 64.80 -8.63 18.18
CA GLU A 3 63.46 -8.82 18.83
C GLU A 3 63.53 -8.62 20.39
N PRO A 4 62.43 -8.45 21.16
CA PRO A 4 61.66 -7.21 21.43
C PRO A 4 61.48 -6.90 22.94
N ARG A 5 60.86 -5.76 23.32
CA ARG A 5 60.21 -5.61 24.66
C ARG A 5 58.90 -4.78 24.65
N HIS A 6 57.83 -5.52 24.94
CA HIS A 6 56.62 -5.22 25.72
C HIS A 6 55.81 -3.92 25.55
N CYS A 7 54.60 -4.10 25.02
CA CYS A 7 53.40 -3.30 25.27
C CYS A 7 52.94 -3.41 26.73
N ASN A 8 52.51 -2.28 27.31
CA ASN A 8 51.56 -2.25 28.42
C ASN A 8 50.56 -1.09 28.17
N PRO A 9 49.24 -1.33 28.08
CA PRO A 9 48.27 -0.30 27.73
C PRO A 9 47.87 0.52 28.96
N LEU A 10 48.00 1.84 28.86
CA LEU A 10 47.48 2.79 29.85
C LEU A 10 45.95 2.71 29.89
N ARG A 11 45.43 2.33 31.06
CA ARG A 11 44.02 2.45 31.45
C ARG A 11 43.62 3.93 31.44
N ASN A 12 42.61 4.27 30.65
CA ASN A 12 41.93 5.57 30.75
C ASN A 12 40.53 5.35 31.39
N PRO A 13 40.29 5.79 32.64
CA PRO A 13 39.06 5.47 33.36
C PRO A 13 38.00 6.57 33.16
N LEU A 14 37.46 6.73 31.95
CA LEU A 14 36.32 7.64 31.69
C LEU A 14 35.32 7.14 30.63
N LEU A 15 35.25 5.84 30.36
CA LEU A 15 34.16 5.24 29.61
C LEU A 15 33.17 4.57 30.57
N SER A 16 32.41 5.39 31.29
CA SER A 16 31.22 4.90 31.99
C SER A 16 30.11 4.64 30.96
N ASN A 17 29.54 3.45 31.06
CA ASN A 17 28.40 2.94 30.30
C ASN A 17 27.33 4.01 30.02
N ARG A 18 27.33 4.58 28.81
CA ARG A 18 26.10 5.09 28.20
C ARG A 18 25.80 4.23 26.99
N SER A 19 24.91 3.26 27.21
CA SER A 19 24.28 2.47 26.16
C SER A 19 23.61 3.43 25.18
N ILE A 20 24.20 3.61 24.01
CA ILE A 20 23.59 4.32 22.89
C ILE A 20 22.43 3.44 22.43
N LYS A 21 21.21 3.74 22.89
CA LYS A 21 19.99 3.13 22.34
C LYS A 21 19.89 3.55 20.86
N PRO A 22 19.65 2.62 19.92
CA PRO A 22 19.39 2.99 18.54
C PRO A 22 18.13 3.89 18.48
N PRO A 23 18.10 4.91 17.62
CA PRO A 23 16.98 5.86 17.54
C PRO A 23 15.70 5.26 16.93
N PHE A 24 15.73 3.97 16.55
CA PHE A 24 14.59 3.26 15.98
C PHE A 24 14.28 2.02 16.81
N PRO A 25 13.02 1.76 17.19
CA PRO A 25 12.63 0.46 17.72
C PRO A 25 12.96 -0.61 16.68
N SER A 26 13.57 -1.70 17.13
CA SER A 26 13.95 -2.83 16.27
C SER A 26 12.75 -3.31 15.45
N ILE A 27 12.89 -3.31 14.12
CA ILE A 27 11.94 -3.92 13.21
C ILE A 27 11.84 -5.39 13.60
N PRO A 28 10.66 -5.89 14.03
CA PRO A 28 10.54 -7.32 14.31
C PRO A 28 10.81 -8.07 13.02
N ARG A 29 11.90 -8.85 12.97
CA ARG A 29 12.11 -9.85 11.92
C ARG A 29 10.84 -10.69 11.85
N LEU A 30 10.34 -10.94 10.64
CA LEU A 30 9.27 -11.89 10.36
C LEU A 30 9.72 -13.27 10.83
N ARG A 31 9.56 -13.55 12.13
CA ARG A 31 9.60 -14.89 12.66
C ARG A 31 8.26 -15.48 12.24
N ASN A 32 8.29 -16.50 11.37
CA ASN A 32 7.17 -17.39 11.12
C ASN A 32 6.65 -17.85 12.49
N ARG A 33 5.65 -17.14 13.01
CA ARG A 33 4.76 -17.66 14.02
C ARG A 33 3.64 -18.26 13.22
N ASP A 34 3.53 -19.58 13.32
CA ASP A 34 2.33 -20.34 13.04
C ASP A 34 1.18 -19.70 13.82
N THR A 35 0.59 -18.66 13.24
CA THR A 35 -0.64 -18.09 13.73
C THR A 35 -1.70 -18.92 13.06
N HIS A 36 -2.34 -19.79 13.84
CA HIS A 36 -3.65 -20.32 13.50
C HIS A 36 -4.50 -19.16 13.01
N HIS A 37 -4.63 -19.03 11.68
CA HIS A 37 -5.55 -18.11 11.06
C HIS A 37 -6.94 -18.54 11.51
N ARG A 38 -7.46 -17.92 12.58
CA ARG A 38 -8.91 -17.91 12.80
C ARG A 38 -9.49 -17.44 11.47
N CYS A 39 -10.23 -18.33 10.81
CA CYS A 39 -11.10 -17.94 9.71
C CYS A 39 -12.12 -16.96 10.29
N LEU A 40 -11.76 -15.68 10.32
CA LEU A 40 -12.70 -14.60 10.49
C LEU A 40 -13.61 -14.68 9.26
N SER A 41 -14.82 -15.19 9.46
CA SER A 41 -15.87 -15.20 8.47
C SER A 41 -16.31 -13.74 8.29
N TYR A 42 -15.64 -13.00 7.41
CA TYR A 42 -16.07 -11.67 7.03
C TYR A 42 -17.35 -11.77 6.19
N PRO A 43 -18.37 -10.93 6.45
CA PRO A 43 -19.65 -11.02 5.75
C PRO A 43 -19.56 -10.64 4.26
N HIS A 44 -18.50 -9.94 3.85
CA HIS A 44 -18.28 -9.58 2.45
C HIS A 44 -17.69 -10.76 1.69
N THR A 45 -18.39 -11.18 0.63
CA THR A 45 -18.00 -12.35 -0.16
C THR A 45 -17.48 -11.96 -1.54
N LYS A 46 -17.75 -10.71 -1.98
CA LYS A 46 -17.38 -10.24 -3.33
C LYS A 46 -16.60 -8.94 -3.27
N TYR A 47 -15.38 -9.00 -3.78
CA TYR A 47 -14.46 -7.87 -3.93
C TYR A 47 -14.30 -7.54 -5.41
N LEU A 48 -14.38 -6.24 -5.75
CA LEU A 48 -14.11 -5.75 -7.10
C LEU A 48 -12.87 -4.88 -7.10
N TYR A 49 -11.95 -5.15 -8.04
CA TYR A 49 -10.86 -4.24 -8.35
C TYR A 49 -11.14 -3.53 -9.68
N ARG A 50 -11.33 -2.21 -9.63
CA ARG A 50 -11.60 -1.38 -10.80
C ARG A 50 -10.31 -0.77 -11.32
N LEU A 51 -10.03 -1.07 -12.59
CA LEU A 51 -8.92 -0.50 -13.35
C LEU A 51 -9.44 0.16 -14.62
N ARG A 52 -8.74 1.19 -15.12
CA ARG A 52 -8.89 1.66 -16.51
C ARG A 52 -7.60 1.36 -17.30
N PRO A 53 -7.38 0.12 -17.74
CA PRO A 53 -6.18 -0.28 -18.46
C PRO A 53 -6.24 0.16 -19.94
N PRO A 54 -5.11 0.49 -20.59
CA PRO A 54 -5.03 0.54 -22.06
C PRO A 54 -5.51 -0.79 -22.68
N PRO A 55 -5.96 -0.82 -23.95
CA PRO A 55 -6.56 -2.01 -24.57
C PRO A 55 -5.72 -3.30 -24.42
N GLU A 56 -4.39 -3.20 -24.53
CA GLU A 56 -3.47 -4.33 -24.34
C GLU A 56 -3.37 -4.82 -22.91
N SER A 57 -3.58 -3.93 -21.95
CA SER A 57 -3.40 -4.20 -20.53
C SER A 57 -4.54 -5.06 -19.97
N ALA A 58 -5.73 -5.04 -20.59
CA ALA A 58 -6.83 -5.94 -20.26
C ALA A 58 -6.49 -7.41 -20.56
N LYS A 59 -5.75 -7.69 -21.64
CA LYS A 59 -5.28 -9.05 -21.96
C LYS A 59 -4.31 -9.57 -20.90
N ARG A 60 -3.34 -8.73 -20.48
CA ARG A 60 -2.38 -9.09 -19.43
C ARG A 60 -3.05 -9.42 -18.10
N ILE A 61 -4.06 -8.64 -17.70
CA ILE A 61 -4.81 -8.92 -16.47
C ILE A 61 -5.55 -10.25 -16.58
N LYS A 62 -6.25 -10.50 -17.70
CA LYS A 62 -6.97 -11.76 -17.93
C LYS A 62 -6.04 -12.96 -17.85
N LEU A 63 -4.84 -12.85 -18.41
CA LEU A 63 -3.80 -13.88 -18.35
C LEU A 63 -3.28 -14.07 -16.92
N ALA A 64 -2.92 -12.98 -16.23
CA ALA A 64 -2.35 -13.03 -14.88
C ALA A 64 -3.29 -13.64 -13.83
N VAL A 65 -4.61 -13.57 -14.06
CA VAL A 65 -5.61 -14.09 -13.12
C VAL A 65 -6.30 -15.38 -13.60
N GLN A 66 -5.83 -15.97 -14.70
CA GLN A 66 -6.51 -17.11 -15.33
C GLN A 66 -6.63 -18.31 -14.38
N ASP A 67 -5.57 -18.59 -13.60
CA ASP A 67 -5.49 -19.75 -12.69
C ASP A 67 -6.36 -19.57 -11.44
N TYR A 68 -6.88 -18.37 -11.22
CA TYR A 68 -7.75 -18.04 -10.08
C TYR A 68 -9.24 -18.12 -10.45
N ARG A 69 -9.59 -18.56 -11.66
CA ARG A 69 -11.00 -18.78 -12.05
C ARG A 69 -11.55 -20.05 -11.39
N PRO A 70 -12.84 -20.07 -10.99
CA PRO A 70 -13.85 -19.01 -11.17
C PRO A 70 -13.85 -17.94 -10.06
N LYS A 71 -12.95 -18.01 -9.07
CA LYS A 71 -12.92 -17.10 -7.91
C LYS A 71 -12.66 -15.64 -8.32
N VAL A 72 -11.95 -15.42 -9.42
CA VAL A 72 -11.70 -14.09 -10.00
C VAL A 72 -12.41 -13.93 -11.34
N THR A 73 -13.27 -12.92 -11.44
CA THR A 73 -13.95 -12.54 -12.68
C THR A 73 -13.43 -11.20 -13.19
N VAL A 74 -13.15 -11.12 -14.49
CA VAL A 74 -12.68 -9.88 -15.14
C VAL A 74 -13.79 -9.34 -16.03
N LEU A 75 -14.32 -8.18 -15.66
CA LEU A 75 -15.28 -7.42 -16.45
C LEU A 75 -14.57 -6.29 -17.19
N GLN A 76 -15.01 -5.97 -18.41
CA GLN A 76 -14.41 -4.91 -19.22
C GLN A 76 -15.51 -3.99 -19.73
N ASN A 77 -15.38 -2.68 -19.49
CA ASN A 77 -16.39 -1.66 -19.80
C ASN A 77 -17.75 -1.86 -19.11
N GLU A 78 -17.88 -2.80 -18.17
CA GLU A 78 -19.10 -3.09 -17.40
C GLU A 78 -18.96 -2.63 -15.94
N ASN A 79 -18.45 -1.42 -15.74
CA ASN A 79 -18.15 -0.85 -14.42
C ASN A 79 -19.35 -0.87 -13.45
N VAL A 80 -20.53 -0.47 -13.93
CA VAL A 80 -21.77 -0.42 -13.13
C VAL A 80 -22.18 -1.83 -12.67
N LYS A 81 -22.12 -2.82 -13.57
CA LYS A 81 -22.43 -4.22 -13.26
C LYS A 81 -21.45 -4.80 -12.24
N GLY A 82 -20.15 -4.49 -12.39
CA GLY A 82 -19.13 -4.89 -11.43
C GLY A 82 -19.40 -4.30 -10.05
N ASP A 83 -19.65 -3.00 -9.97
CA ASP A 83 -19.95 -2.32 -8.71
C ASP A 83 -21.19 -2.88 -8.06
N ALA A 84 -22.28 -3.05 -8.83
CA ALA A 84 -23.55 -3.59 -8.35
C ALA A 84 -23.39 -4.97 -7.71
N ALA A 85 -22.53 -5.82 -8.26
CA ALA A 85 -22.29 -7.18 -7.78
C ALA A 85 -21.30 -7.29 -6.60
N ALA A 86 -20.61 -6.21 -6.22
CA ALA A 86 -19.58 -6.21 -5.20
C ALA A 86 -20.04 -5.61 -3.88
N ASP A 87 -19.49 -6.10 -2.77
CA ASP A 87 -19.70 -5.53 -1.43
C ASP A 87 -18.63 -4.46 -1.12
N VAL A 88 -17.41 -4.74 -1.56
CA VAL A 88 -16.24 -3.86 -1.41
C VAL A 88 -15.63 -3.60 -2.78
N VAL A 89 -15.47 -2.32 -3.12
CA VAL A 89 -14.87 -1.86 -4.38
C VAL A 89 -13.53 -1.21 -4.09
N ILE A 90 -12.48 -1.67 -4.76
CA ILE A 90 -11.16 -1.04 -4.74
C ILE A 90 -10.95 -0.30 -6.05
N LEU A 91 -10.79 1.02 -5.98
CA LEU A 91 -10.56 1.91 -7.12
C LEU A 91 -9.06 2.10 -7.35
N GLY A 92 -8.55 1.56 -8.46
CA GLY A 92 -7.17 1.69 -8.92
C GLY A 92 -7.08 2.25 -10.32
N CYS A 93 -7.25 3.56 -10.48
CA CYS A 93 -7.14 4.19 -11.79
C CYS A 93 -6.19 5.40 -11.73
N LYS A 94 -5.85 6.00 -12.87
CA LYS A 94 -4.99 7.18 -12.85
C LYS A 94 -5.71 8.32 -12.09
N PRO A 95 -5.01 9.13 -11.28
CA PRO A 95 -5.67 10.13 -10.43
C PRO A 95 -6.61 11.08 -11.18
N TYR A 96 -6.18 11.56 -12.35
CA TYR A 96 -6.92 12.53 -13.16
C TYR A 96 -8.23 12.00 -13.77
N ILE A 97 -8.44 10.68 -13.83
CA ILE A 97 -9.68 10.09 -14.37
C ILE A 97 -10.68 9.69 -13.28
N VAL A 98 -10.32 9.81 -11.99
CA VAL A 98 -11.19 9.36 -10.89
C VAL A 98 -12.56 10.04 -10.96
N SER A 99 -12.58 11.37 -11.10
CA SER A 99 -13.83 12.14 -11.17
C SER A 99 -14.71 11.70 -12.34
N ASP A 100 -14.12 11.48 -13.52
CA ASP A 100 -14.86 11.02 -14.70
C ASP A 100 -15.45 9.62 -14.51
N VAL A 101 -14.72 8.73 -13.82
CA VAL A 101 -15.20 7.37 -13.53
C VAL A 101 -16.38 7.43 -12.56
N LEU A 102 -16.30 8.24 -11.52
CA LEU A 102 -17.32 8.31 -10.47
C LEU A 102 -18.57 9.07 -10.91
N ARG A 103 -18.45 10.03 -11.83
CA ARG A 103 -19.57 10.78 -12.41
C ARG A 103 -20.35 10.02 -13.48
N LYS A 104 -19.91 8.83 -13.90
CA LYS A 104 -20.66 8.04 -14.88
C LYS A 104 -22.03 7.66 -14.33
N GLU A 105 -23.02 7.68 -15.20
CA GLU A 105 -24.39 7.28 -14.89
C GLU A 105 -24.44 5.85 -14.30
N GLY A 106 -25.29 5.68 -13.28
CA GLY A 106 -25.48 4.42 -12.55
C GLY A 106 -24.37 4.06 -11.55
N ILE A 107 -23.23 4.76 -11.53
CA ILE A 107 -22.14 4.45 -10.58
C ILE A 107 -22.52 4.79 -9.15
N LYS A 108 -23.13 5.96 -8.93
CA LYS A 108 -23.59 6.39 -7.60
C LYS A 108 -24.50 5.34 -6.96
N ASP A 109 -25.50 4.89 -7.71
CA ASP A 109 -26.49 3.92 -7.23
C ASP A 109 -25.87 2.53 -7.05
N ALA A 110 -24.98 2.11 -7.97
CA ALA A 110 -24.28 0.84 -7.85
C ALA A 110 -23.34 0.77 -6.63
N LEU A 111 -22.87 1.91 -6.13
CA LEU A 111 -22.01 2.04 -4.95
C LEU A 111 -22.77 2.32 -3.64
N ALA A 112 -24.09 2.55 -3.70
CA ALA A 112 -24.89 2.80 -2.51
C ALA A 112 -24.76 1.65 -1.50
N GLY A 113 -24.57 1.99 -0.22
CA GLY A 113 -24.42 1.08 0.91
C GLY A 113 -23.06 0.37 0.99
N LYS A 114 -22.13 0.62 0.06
CA LYS A 114 -20.89 -0.15 -0.09
C LYS A 114 -19.66 0.61 0.40
N LEU A 115 -18.54 -0.11 0.47
CA LEU A 115 -17.24 0.44 0.77
C LEU A 115 -16.43 0.63 -0.51
N LEU A 116 -16.02 1.88 -0.80
CA LEU A 116 -15.09 2.23 -1.85
C LEU A 116 -13.72 2.59 -1.27
N ILE A 117 -12.75 1.71 -1.53
CA ILE A 117 -11.34 1.84 -1.16
C ILE A 117 -10.57 2.44 -2.35
N SER A 118 -10.15 3.69 -2.25
CA SER A 118 -9.33 4.32 -3.29
C SER A 118 -7.85 4.13 -3.02
N ILE A 119 -7.14 3.57 -4.00
CA ILE A 119 -5.66 3.52 -3.99
C ILE A 119 -5.02 4.54 -4.94
N CYS A 120 -5.81 5.48 -5.46
CA CYS A 120 -5.35 6.50 -6.37
C CYS A 120 -4.49 7.54 -5.63
N ALA A 121 -3.27 7.77 -6.11
CA ALA A 121 -2.36 8.74 -5.51
C ALA A 121 -2.91 10.18 -5.61
N GLY A 122 -2.81 10.93 -4.51
CA GLY A 122 -3.16 12.35 -4.48
C GLY A 122 -4.64 12.68 -4.70
N VAL A 123 -5.56 11.72 -4.52
CA VAL A 123 -7.01 11.96 -4.64
C VAL A 123 -7.65 11.98 -3.25
N PRO A 124 -8.07 13.15 -2.73
CA PRO A 124 -8.75 13.26 -1.44
C PRO A 124 -10.15 12.63 -1.45
N VAL A 125 -10.65 12.28 -0.26
CA VAL A 125 -12.00 11.72 -0.10
C VAL A 125 -13.06 12.74 -0.52
N GLU A 126 -12.81 14.02 -0.27
CA GLU A 126 -13.67 15.14 -0.63
C GLU A 126 -13.86 15.22 -2.15
N GLN A 127 -12.80 15.00 -2.92
CA GLN A 127 -12.87 15.00 -4.38
C GLN A 127 -13.76 13.85 -4.89
N MET A 128 -13.61 12.65 -4.32
CA MET A 128 -14.43 11.50 -4.68
C MET A 128 -15.90 11.68 -4.26
N GLY A 129 -16.11 12.21 -3.06
CA GLY A 129 -17.44 12.52 -2.54
C GLY A 129 -18.16 13.55 -3.40
N ARG A 130 -17.48 14.63 -3.81
CA ARG A 130 -18.05 15.61 -4.74
C ARG A 130 -18.35 15.03 -6.12
N ALA A 131 -17.54 14.09 -6.59
CA ALA A 131 -17.81 13.41 -7.85
C ALA A 131 -19.07 12.52 -7.80
N LEU A 132 -19.42 11.96 -6.63
CA LEU A 132 -20.58 11.08 -6.45
C LEU A 132 -21.86 11.83 -6.03
N TYR A 133 -21.72 12.82 -5.14
CA TYR A 133 -22.85 13.47 -4.46
C TYR A 133 -22.98 14.97 -4.76
N GLY A 134 -22.08 15.52 -5.57
CA GLY A 134 -22.05 16.95 -5.92
C GLY A 134 -21.29 17.80 -4.89
N GLU A 135 -21.20 19.10 -5.18
CA GLU A 135 -20.37 20.06 -4.42
C GLU A 135 -20.78 20.22 -2.96
N SER A 136 -22.01 19.83 -2.59
CA SER A 136 -22.46 19.87 -1.20
C SER A 136 -21.80 18.81 -0.31
N TYR A 137 -21.12 17.80 -0.86
CA TYR A 137 -20.44 16.77 -0.06
C TYR A 137 -19.45 17.40 0.94
N PRO A 138 -19.48 17.02 2.24
CA PRO A 138 -20.22 15.88 2.82
C PRO A 138 -21.62 16.21 3.37
N ALA A 139 -22.14 17.42 3.16
CA ALA A 139 -23.48 17.80 3.56
C ALA A 139 -24.56 17.12 2.68
N ASN A 140 -25.69 16.78 3.31
CA ASN A 140 -26.87 16.19 2.67
C ASN A 140 -26.59 14.86 1.93
N ILE A 141 -25.69 14.04 2.47
CA ILE A 141 -25.47 12.69 1.94
C ILE A 141 -26.59 11.73 2.37
N PRO A 142 -27.07 10.84 1.49
CA PRO A 142 -28.00 9.78 1.85
C PRO A 142 -27.45 8.88 2.97
N GLN A 143 -28.34 8.28 3.76
CA GLN A 143 -27.94 7.38 4.84
C GLN A 143 -27.21 6.12 4.31
N ASP A 144 -27.61 5.67 3.12
CA ASP A 144 -27.01 4.61 2.33
C ASP A 144 -25.91 5.11 1.37
N ALA A 145 -25.33 6.29 1.61
CA ALA A 145 -24.19 6.74 0.82
C ALA A 145 -23.01 5.76 0.93
N CYS A 146 -22.36 5.49 -0.20
CA CYS A 146 -21.08 4.80 -0.30
C CYS A 146 -20.07 5.36 0.72
N ARG A 147 -19.45 4.48 1.49
CA ARG A 147 -18.36 4.81 2.40
C ARG A 147 -17.07 4.91 1.62
N LEU A 148 -16.39 6.06 1.73
CA LEU A 148 -15.17 6.36 1.00
C LEU A 148 -13.96 6.27 1.93
N ILE A 149 -12.94 5.52 1.52
CA ILE A 149 -11.67 5.44 2.26
C ILE A 149 -10.48 5.56 1.31
N ARG A 150 -9.49 6.36 1.69
CA ARG A 150 -8.22 6.46 0.96
C ARG A 150 -7.21 5.51 1.58
N VAL A 151 -6.56 4.71 0.73
CA VAL A 151 -5.50 3.81 1.12
C VAL A 151 -4.30 4.06 0.21
N MET A 152 -3.11 4.15 0.77
CA MET A 152 -1.88 4.39 0.02
C MET A 152 -0.98 3.15 0.07
N PRO A 153 -1.04 2.30 -0.96
CA PRO A 153 0.02 1.37 -1.30
C PRO A 153 1.43 1.94 -1.44
N ASN A 154 2.41 1.01 -1.44
CA ASN A 154 3.62 1.16 -2.23
C ASN A 154 3.77 0.02 -3.27
N THR A 155 4.80 0.12 -4.11
CA THR A 155 5.11 -0.83 -5.20
C THR A 155 5.65 -2.19 -4.71
N ALA A 156 6.11 -2.28 -3.47
CA ALA A 156 6.62 -3.53 -2.86
C ALA A 156 5.51 -4.56 -2.54
N ALA A 157 4.29 -4.35 -3.05
CA ALA A 157 3.18 -5.29 -2.90
C ALA A 157 3.49 -6.68 -3.49
N LEU A 158 4.29 -6.73 -4.55
CA LEU A 158 4.61 -7.96 -5.27
C LEU A 158 5.43 -8.94 -4.43
N VAL A 159 6.26 -8.43 -3.51
CA VAL A 159 7.11 -9.22 -2.61
C VAL A 159 6.50 -9.38 -1.20
N ARG A 160 5.27 -8.88 -0.99
CA ARG A 160 4.54 -8.94 0.30
C ARG A 160 5.21 -8.24 1.49
N GLU A 161 6.18 -7.38 1.23
CA GLU A 161 6.86 -6.57 2.27
C GLU A 161 6.39 -5.12 2.28
N ARG A 162 5.22 -4.87 1.71
CA ARG A 162 4.75 -3.52 1.50
C ARG A 162 4.31 -2.84 2.81
N MET A 163 4.49 -1.53 2.87
CA MET A 163 3.82 -0.67 3.85
C MET A 163 2.59 -0.03 3.20
N THR A 164 1.44 -0.15 3.84
CA THR A 164 0.19 0.47 3.41
C THR A 164 -0.28 1.47 4.44
N VAL A 165 -0.56 2.71 4.02
CA VAL A 165 -1.17 3.72 4.89
C VAL A 165 -2.67 3.76 4.63
N ILE A 166 -3.49 3.62 5.68
CA ILE A 166 -4.94 3.77 5.61
C ILE A 166 -5.29 5.13 6.22
N ALA A 167 -6.06 5.95 5.50
CA ALA A 167 -6.56 7.20 6.05
C ALA A 167 -7.58 6.90 7.16
N THR A 168 -7.52 7.62 8.28
CA THR A 168 -8.62 7.60 9.26
C THR A 168 -9.83 8.34 8.70
N SER A 169 -11.04 7.92 9.10
CA SER A 169 -12.28 8.57 8.70
C SER A 169 -12.93 9.29 9.88
N SER A 170 -13.65 10.37 9.59
CA SER A 170 -14.54 11.04 10.54
C SER A 170 -15.92 11.22 9.91
N PRO A 171 -16.99 10.58 10.43
CA PRO A 171 -16.97 9.67 11.58
C PRO A 171 -16.15 8.39 11.31
N PRO A 172 -15.71 7.67 12.36
CA PRO A 172 -15.03 6.40 12.21
C PRO A 172 -15.86 5.40 11.41
N LEU A 173 -15.18 4.58 10.59
CA LEU A 173 -15.83 3.47 9.92
C LEU A 173 -16.35 2.45 10.95
N PRO A 174 -17.48 1.78 10.65
CA PRO A 174 -17.88 0.57 11.36
C PRO A 174 -16.71 -0.42 11.51
N SER A 175 -16.69 -1.14 12.63
CA SER A 175 -15.56 -2.02 13.01
C SER A 175 -15.39 -3.20 12.05
N ASP A 176 -16.47 -3.72 11.49
CA ASP A 176 -16.50 -4.73 10.45
C ASP A 176 -15.83 -4.24 9.15
N LEU A 177 -16.18 -3.05 8.68
CA LEU A 177 -15.55 -2.44 7.49
C LEU A 177 -14.06 -2.18 7.72
N SER A 178 -13.70 -1.64 8.89
CA SER A 178 -12.31 -1.38 9.26
C SER A 178 -11.48 -2.66 9.27
N ALA A 179 -12.00 -3.73 9.89
CA ALA A 179 -11.36 -5.02 9.95
C ALA A 179 -11.18 -5.67 8.56
N VAL A 180 -12.12 -5.43 7.63
CA VAL A 180 -12.02 -5.92 6.25
C VAL A 180 -10.89 -5.20 5.50
N ILE A 181 -10.76 -3.88 5.66
CA ILE A 181 -9.68 -3.11 5.02
C ILE A 181 -8.33 -3.58 5.55
N GLU A 182 -8.18 -3.69 6.88
CA GLU A 182 -6.95 -4.20 7.49
C GLU A 182 -6.64 -5.62 7.02
N TRP A 183 -7.64 -6.50 6.97
CA TRP A 183 -7.46 -7.87 6.48
C TRP A 183 -6.95 -7.88 5.04
N ILE A 184 -7.53 -7.11 4.13
CA ILE A 184 -7.08 -7.02 2.73
C ILE A 184 -5.60 -6.63 2.65
N PHE A 185 -5.22 -5.53 3.31
CA PHE A 185 -3.90 -4.94 3.13
C PHE A 185 -2.79 -5.60 3.97
N THR A 186 -3.14 -6.30 5.04
CA THR A 186 -2.18 -7.13 5.80
C THR A 186 -1.77 -8.39 5.05
N ARG A 187 -2.53 -8.87 4.05
CA ARG A 187 -2.10 -9.99 3.17
C ARG A 187 -0.90 -9.65 2.29
N ILE A 188 -0.63 -8.37 2.07
CA ILE A 188 0.44 -7.89 1.21
C ILE A 188 1.53 -7.10 1.97
N GLY A 189 1.45 -7.05 3.31
CA GLY A 189 2.47 -6.43 4.15
C GLY A 189 1.90 -5.86 5.45
N ARG A 190 2.39 -4.68 5.85
CA ARG A 190 2.00 -4.01 7.11
C ARG A 190 1.12 -2.80 6.83
N VAL A 191 0.35 -2.42 7.84
CA VAL A 191 -0.62 -1.33 7.77
C VAL A 191 -0.34 -0.31 8.87
N VAL A 192 -0.48 0.97 8.54
CA VAL A 192 -0.47 2.09 9.49
C VAL A 192 -1.66 3.00 9.21
N HIS A 193 -2.29 3.52 10.27
CA HIS A 193 -3.40 4.47 10.15
C HIS A 193 -2.89 5.89 10.38
N LEU A 194 -3.24 6.80 9.48
CA LEU A 194 -2.86 8.22 9.57
C LEU A 194 -4.05 9.12 9.23
N PRO A 195 -4.10 10.35 9.78
CA PRO A 195 -5.15 11.30 9.40
C PRO A 195 -5.05 11.68 7.91
N PRO A 196 -6.16 12.07 7.27
CA PRO A 196 -6.18 12.47 5.86
C PRO A 196 -5.13 13.53 5.49
N SER A 197 -4.82 14.45 6.41
CA SER A 197 -3.80 15.50 6.24
C SER A 197 -2.38 14.97 6.05
N MET A 198 -2.08 13.75 6.51
CA MET A 198 -0.76 13.12 6.40
C MET A 198 -0.63 12.22 5.17
N MET A 199 -1.71 12.04 4.40
CA MET A 199 -1.73 11.09 3.28
C MET A 199 -0.82 11.51 2.13
N ASP A 200 -0.65 12.81 1.88
CA ASP A 200 0.21 13.29 0.78
C ASP A 200 1.69 13.14 1.13
N ILE A 201 2.07 13.45 2.37
CA ILE A 201 3.43 13.20 2.90
C ILE A 201 3.72 11.69 2.89
N SER A 202 2.75 10.88 3.30
CA SER A 202 2.86 9.41 3.25
C SER A 202 3.04 8.90 1.83
N THR A 203 2.38 9.52 0.85
CA THR A 203 2.54 9.18 -0.57
C THR A 203 3.96 9.48 -1.04
N ALA A 204 4.50 10.64 -0.68
CA ALA A 204 5.87 11.02 -1.02
C ALA A 204 6.90 10.06 -0.37
N LEU A 205 6.71 9.71 0.90
CA LEU A 205 7.61 8.81 1.61
C LEU A 205 7.51 7.37 1.09
N CYS A 206 6.31 6.78 1.07
CA CYS A 206 6.11 5.37 0.74
C CYS A 206 6.23 5.10 -0.77
N GLY A 207 5.75 6.01 -1.60
CA GLY A 207 5.83 5.91 -3.05
C GLY A 207 7.25 6.21 -3.53
N SER A 208 7.69 7.45 -3.37
CA SER A 208 8.97 7.93 -3.92
C SER A 208 10.19 7.40 -3.16
N GLY A 209 10.06 7.11 -1.85
CA GLY A 209 11.16 6.59 -1.05
C GLY A 209 11.78 5.30 -1.61
N SER A 210 10.95 4.41 -2.17
CA SER A 210 11.44 3.19 -2.82
C SER A 210 12.31 3.48 -4.04
N ALA A 211 11.98 4.51 -4.82
CA ALA A 211 12.77 4.93 -5.97
C ALA A 211 14.10 5.57 -5.54
N PHE A 212 14.10 6.36 -4.47
CA PHE A 212 15.33 6.95 -3.93
C PHE A 212 16.29 5.88 -3.39
N LEU A 213 15.75 4.89 -2.67
CA LEU A 213 16.55 3.75 -2.20
C LEU A 213 17.11 2.96 -3.38
N ALA A 214 16.31 2.70 -4.42
CA ALA A 214 16.76 2.00 -5.62
C ALA A 214 17.93 2.72 -6.31
N LEU A 215 17.84 4.04 -6.46
CA LEU A 215 18.90 4.86 -7.07
C LEU A 215 20.18 4.85 -6.22
N MET A 216 20.05 4.88 -4.89
CA MET A 216 21.21 4.76 -3.99
C MET A 216 21.86 3.37 -4.10
N MET A 217 21.09 2.29 -4.15
CA MET A 217 21.61 0.93 -4.33
C MET A 217 22.32 0.77 -5.69
N GLU A 218 21.76 1.35 -6.76
CA GLU A 218 22.39 1.37 -8.08
C GLU A 218 23.74 2.11 -8.04
N SER A 219 23.78 3.27 -7.38
CA SER A 219 25.02 4.05 -7.20
C SER A 219 26.09 3.30 -6.40
N LEU A 220 25.69 2.53 -5.38
CA LEU A 220 26.60 1.68 -4.61
C LEU A 220 27.16 0.53 -5.46
N ALA A 221 26.32 -0.10 -6.29
CA ALA A 221 26.76 -1.12 -7.22
C ALA A 221 27.73 -0.54 -8.26
N ASP A 222 27.45 0.66 -8.80
CA ASP A 222 28.36 1.38 -9.70
C ASP A 222 29.72 1.65 -9.05
N GLY A 223 29.72 2.08 -7.79
CA GLY A 223 30.95 2.29 -7.01
C GLY A 223 31.77 1.01 -6.85
N ALA A 224 31.12 -0.12 -6.56
CA ALA A 224 31.80 -1.42 -6.46
C ALA A 224 32.37 -1.88 -7.81
N VAL A 225 31.64 -1.64 -8.91
CA VAL A 225 32.11 -1.95 -10.27
C VAL A 225 33.32 -1.11 -10.64
N ALA A 226 33.33 0.18 -10.28
CA ALA A 226 34.50 1.05 -10.48
C ALA A 226 35.76 0.54 -9.75
N MET A 227 35.60 -0.21 -8.68
CA MET A 227 36.69 -0.86 -7.94
C MET A 227 37.06 -2.26 -8.47
N GLY A 228 36.43 -2.72 -9.54
CA GLY A 228 36.75 -3.97 -10.23
C GLY A 228 35.83 -5.15 -9.93
N LEU A 229 34.74 -4.96 -9.17
CA LEU A 229 33.76 -6.01 -8.95
C LEU A 229 32.90 -6.22 -10.22
N PRO A 230 32.62 -7.46 -10.67
CA PRO A 230 31.72 -7.64 -11.80
C PRO A 230 30.29 -7.21 -11.46
N ARG A 231 29.56 -6.70 -12.48
CA ARG A 231 28.27 -6.01 -12.30
C ARG A 231 27.20 -6.89 -11.63
N ALA A 232 27.11 -8.17 -12.01
CA ALA A 232 26.06 -9.05 -11.52
C ALA A 232 26.21 -9.33 -10.01
N GLU A 233 27.45 -9.54 -9.57
CA GLU A 233 27.83 -9.74 -8.17
C GLU A 233 27.62 -8.47 -7.36
N ALA A 234 28.00 -7.30 -7.89
CA ALA A 234 27.75 -6.02 -7.25
C ALA A 234 26.24 -5.76 -7.03
N GLN A 235 25.41 -6.06 -8.04
CA GLN A 235 23.96 -5.94 -7.93
C GLN A 235 23.36 -6.94 -6.94
N LEU A 236 23.84 -8.18 -6.93
CA LEU A 236 23.36 -9.19 -5.99
C LEU A 236 23.71 -8.85 -4.54
N MET A 237 24.89 -8.30 -4.29
CA MET A 237 25.37 -7.98 -2.93
C MET A 237 24.69 -6.76 -2.31
N VAL A 238 24.20 -5.81 -3.13
CA VAL A 238 23.57 -4.56 -2.65
C VAL A 238 22.05 -4.68 -2.47
N ALA A 239 21.43 -5.68 -3.11
CA ALA A 239 19.98 -5.86 -3.17
C ALA A 239 19.35 -6.31 -1.83
#